data_AF-A0A3A1WWQ7-F1
#
_entry.id   AF-A0A3A1WWQ7-F1
#
_cell.length_a   1.000
_cell.length_b   1.000
_cell.length_c   1.000
_cell.angle_alpha   90.00
_cell.angle_beta   90.00
_cell.angle_gamma   90.00
#
_symmetry.space_group_name_H-M   'P 1'
#
loop_
_entity.id
_entity.type
_entity.pdbx_description
1 polymer ?
#
loop_
_entity_poly.entity_id
_entity_poly.type
_entity_poly.pdbx_seq_one_letter_code
_entity_poly.pdbx_strand_id
1 'polypeptide(L)'
;VEIKPNTEFHRILQNTSVTAVILGGSANGAAKVITGNVDTLKALIQEGANLSTSSPAVPIAYTTSFVKDNEVATLQTNSDYVETKVSSYRDGYLTLDHRGAYVARYYIYWDEYGTEIDGTPYVRSRAWEGNGKYRTAHFNTTIQFKGNVRNLRIKLVEKTGLAWEPWRTVYDRSDLPLVRQRTIKNWGTTLWPRVAETVKND
;
A
#
# COMPACT_ATOMS: atom_id res chain seq x y z
N VAL A 1 5.27 18.92 13.74
CA VAL A 1 5.57 17.50 13.47
C VAL A 1 6.27 17.41 12.13
N GLU A 2 7.49 16.91 12.11
CA GLU A 2 8.27 16.76 10.88
C GLU A 2 7.90 15.42 10.21
N ILE A 3 7.41 15.47 8.97
CA ILE A 3 7.06 14.27 8.22
C ILE A 3 8.35 13.68 7.66
N LYS A 4 8.76 12.51 8.16
CA LYS A 4 9.98 11.85 7.71
C LYS A 4 9.96 11.62 6.19
N PRO A 5 11.04 11.96 5.46
CA PRO A 5 11.16 11.66 4.03
C PRO A 5 10.97 10.17 3.75
N ASN A 6 10.47 9.84 2.56
CA ASN A 6 10.28 8.47 2.06
C ASN A 6 9.33 7.56 2.86
N THR A 7 8.48 8.13 3.72
CA THR A 7 7.39 7.40 4.37
C THR A 7 6.13 7.34 3.49
N GLU A 8 5.20 6.44 3.82
CA GLU A 8 3.89 6.37 3.15
C GLU A 8 3.16 7.71 3.20
N PHE A 9 3.08 8.33 4.39
CA PHE A 9 2.46 9.65 4.56
C PHE A 9 3.14 10.73 3.75
N HIS A 10 4.48 10.69 3.61
CA HIS A 10 5.19 11.65 2.76
C HIS A 10 4.72 11.59 1.31
N ARG A 11 4.54 10.37 0.76
CA ARG A 11 4.05 10.17 -0.62
C ARG A 11 2.59 10.60 -0.80
N ILE A 12 1.75 10.37 0.21
CA ILE A 12 0.35 10.82 0.20
C ILE A 12 0.30 12.35 0.19
N LEU A 13 1.04 13.00 1.10
CA LEU A 13 1.02 14.44 1.26
C LEU A 13 1.63 15.18 0.06
N GLN A 14 2.63 14.61 -0.62
CA GLN A 14 3.15 15.14 -1.89
C GLN A 14 2.10 15.18 -3.01
N ASN A 15 1.17 14.22 -3.02
CA ASN A 15 0.10 14.13 -4.03
C ASN A 15 -1.23 14.72 -3.53
N THR A 16 -1.23 15.40 -2.39
CA THR A 16 -2.44 16.02 -1.82
C THR A 16 -2.59 17.45 -2.33
N SER A 17 -3.74 17.74 -2.91
CA SER A 17 -4.17 19.11 -3.23
C SER A 17 -4.96 19.69 -2.07
N VAL A 18 -4.70 20.96 -1.73
CA VAL A 18 -5.38 21.68 -0.67
C VAL A 18 -6.04 22.92 -1.24
N THR A 19 -7.32 23.11 -0.91
CA THR A 19 -8.06 24.34 -1.18
C THR A 19 -8.47 24.96 0.15
N ALA A 20 -7.99 26.17 0.42
CA ALA A 20 -8.32 26.94 1.61
C ALA A 20 -9.18 28.14 1.24
N VAL A 21 -10.27 28.34 1.98
CA VAL A 21 -11.11 29.55 1.90
C VAL A 21 -10.88 30.34 3.19
N ILE A 22 -10.31 31.53 3.06
CA ILE A 22 -10.01 32.41 4.19
C ILE A 22 -11.16 33.40 4.32
N LEU A 23 -11.80 33.42 5.50
CA LEU A 23 -12.84 34.38 5.87
C LEU A 23 -12.23 35.37 6.87
N GLY A 24 -12.19 36.66 6.50
CA GLY A 24 -11.59 37.72 7.32
C GLY A 24 -10.49 38.52 6.61
N GLY A 25 -9.91 39.50 7.31
CA GLY A 25 -8.87 40.39 6.78
C GLY A 25 -9.40 41.76 6.31
N SER A 26 -8.55 42.53 5.62
CA SER A 26 -8.88 43.89 5.16
C SER A 26 -9.89 43.89 3.99
N ALA A 27 -10.60 45.02 3.82
CA ALA A 27 -11.80 45.16 2.98
C ALA A 27 -11.66 44.79 1.47
N ASN A 28 -10.45 44.60 0.95
CA ASN A 28 -10.19 44.23 -0.45
C ASN A 28 -10.11 42.72 -0.73
N GLY A 29 -10.53 41.85 0.21
CA GLY A 29 -10.41 40.40 0.01
C GLY A 29 -11.13 39.55 1.06
N ALA A 30 -12.32 39.95 1.50
CA ALA A 30 -13.08 39.31 2.59
C ALA A 30 -13.32 37.78 2.45
N ALA A 31 -13.16 37.25 1.24
CA ALA A 31 -12.99 35.82 0.98
C ALA A 31 -11.85 35.60 -0.02
N LYS A 32 -10.77 34.94 0.41
CA LYS A 32 -9.67 34.53 -0.47
C LYS A 32 -9.67 33.01 -0.62
N VAL A 33 -9.67 32.54 -1.86
CA VAL A 33 -9.49 31.12 -2.17
C VAL A 33 -8.05 30.89 -2.58
N ILE A 34 -7.36 30.01 -1.89
CA ILE A 34 -5.98 29.63 -2.18
C ILE A 34 -5.95 28.13 -2.44
N THR A 35 -5.49 27.75 -3.62
CA THR A 35 -5.26 26.36 -3.99
C THR A 35 -3.76 26.11 -4.02
N GLY A 36 -3.32 25.01 -3.42
CA GLY A 36 -1.91 24.67 -3.34
C GLY A 36 -1.69 23.28 -2.79
N ASN A 37 -0.55 23.09 -2.13
CA ASN A 37 -0.16 21.83 -1.52
C ASN A 37 -0.13 21.97 0.02
N VAL A 38 0.37 20.93 0.67
CA VAL A 38 0.49 20.89 2.14
C VAL A 38 1.41 21.99 2.69
N ASP A 39 2.43 22.43 1.94
CA ASP A 39 3.30 23.53 2.38
C ASP A 39 2.63 24.89 2.24
N THR A 40 1.77 25.07 1.23
CA THR A 40 0.88 26.24 1.15
C THR A 40 0.00 26.34 2.40
N LEU A 41 -0.59 25.22 2.84
CA LEU A 41 -1.39 25.20 4.07
C LEU A 41 -0.56 25.60 5.30
N LYS A 42 0.66 25.08 5.44
CA LYS A 42 1.55 25.46 6.55
C LYS A 42 1.88 26.95 6.54
N ALA A 43 2.15 27.53 5.37
CA ALA A 43 2.43 28.95 5.24
C ALA A 43 1.22 29.80 5.67
N LEU A 44 0.00 29.42 5.28
CA LEU A 44 -1.22 30.14 5.68
C LEU A 44 -1.46 30.07 7.19
N ILE A 45 -1.22 28.91 7.80
CA ILE A 45 -1.33 28.77 9.26
C ILE A 45 -0.28 29.65 9.95
N GLN A 46 0.96 29.69 9.45
CA GLN A 46 2.03 30.51 10.02
C GLN A 46 1.76 32.01 9.87
N GLU A 47 1.19 32.44 8.75
CA GLU A 47 0.78 33.83 8.50
C GLU A 47 -0.27 34.31 9.52
N GLY A 48 -1.27 33.47 9.81
CA GLY A 48 -2.33 33.77 10.77
C GLY A 48 -2.04 33.45 12.24
N ALA A 49 -0.86 32.90 12.56
CA ALA A 49 -0.56 32.38 13.90
C ALA A 49 -0.35 33.48 14.95
N ASN A 50 0.05 34.69 14.52
CA ASN A 50 0.36 35.80 15.41
C ASN A 50 -0.54 37.01 15.11
N LEU A 51 -0.95 37.71 16.16
CA LEU A 51 -1.64 38.99 16.02
C LEU A 51 -0.70 40.03 15.40
N SER A 52 -1.15 40.72 14.36
CA SER A 52 -0.42 41.81 13.73
C SER A 52 -1.26 43.08 13.69
N THR A 53 -0.65 44.24 13.89
CA THR A 53 -1.31 45.53 13.73
C THR A 53 -1.72 45.82 12.28
N SER A 54 -1.09 45.14 11.31
CA SER A 54 -1.43 45.23 9.89
C SER A 54 -2.60 44.34 9.45
N SER A 55 -3.04 43.41 10.30
CA SER A 55 -4.15 42.49 10.02
C SER A 55 -5.21 42.62 11.12
N PRO A 56 -6.32 43.35 10.87
CA PRO A 56 -7.34 43.57 11.89
C PRO A 56 -8.00 42.24 12.27
N ALA A 57 -8.12 41.99 13.58
CA ALA A 57 -8.86 40.84 14.08
C ALA A 57 -10.34 40.98 13.74
N VAL A 58 -10.94 39.90 13.23
CA VAL A 58 -12.37 39.81 12.93
C VAL A 58 -13.04 38.76 13.82
N PRO A 59 -14.31 38.94 14.24
CA PRO A 59 -15.03 37.91 14.96
C PRO A 59 -15.24 36.66 14.09
N ILE A 60 -14.79 35.49 14.57
CA ILE A 60 -14.93 34.20 13.87
C ILE A 60 -15.90 33.23 14.57
N ALA A 61 -16.25 33.50 15.83
CA ALA A 61 -17.17 32.70 16.62
C ALA A 61 -17.82 33.56 17.71
N TYR A 62 -18.99 33.13 18.19
CA TYR A 62 -19.67 33.70 19.35
C TYR A 62 -20.30 32.58 20.18
N THR A 63 -20.65 32.89 21.43
CA THR A 63 -21.34 31.98 22.34
C THR A 63 -22.61 32.66 22.84
N THR A 64 -23.68 31.89 23.00
CA THR A 64 -24.95 32.38 23.52
C THR A 64 -25.27 31.71 24.85
N SER A 65 -25.98 32.45 25.71
CA SER A 65 -26.50 31.96 26.98
C SER A 65 -28.00 32.21 27.07
N PHE A 66 -28.72 31.35 27.77
CA PHE A 66 -30.14 31.54 28.05
C PHE A 66 -30.33 32.71 29.02
N VAL A 67 -31.21 33.65 28.69
CA VAL A 67 -31.48 34.82 29.57
C VAL A 67 -32.08 34.41 30.93
N LYS A 68 -32.74 33.24 31.00
CA LYS A 68 -33.42 32.73 32.19
C LYS A 68 -32.46 32.41 33.35
N ASP A 69 -31.36 31.75 33.05
CA ASP A 69 -30.44 31.12 34.01
C ASP A 69 -28.97 31.37 33.69
N ASN A 70 -28.68 32.09 32.60
CA ASN A 70 -27.34 32.35 32.06
C ASN A 70 -26.54 31.09 31.70
N GLU A 71 -27.19 29.94 31.58
CA GLU A 71 -26.54 28.72 31.10
C GLU A 71 -26.17 28.84 29.63
N VAL A 72 -25.00 28.28 29.25
CA VAL A 72 -24.52 28.31 27.86
C VAL A 72 -25.41 27.43 26.99
N ALA A 73 -25.92 28.01 25.90
CA ALA A 73 -26.75 27.27 24.96
C ALA A 73 -25.90 26.38 24.04
N THR A 74 -26.34 25.14 23.86
CA THR A 74 -25.69 24.16 22.97
C THR A 74 -26.58 23.86 21.77
N LEU A 75 -25.99 23.80 20.57
CA LEU A 75 -26.67 23.33 19.37
C LEU A 75 -26.36 21.85 19.17
N GLN A 76 -27.37 20.99 19.29
CA GLN A 76 -27.25 19.57 19.00
C GLN A 76 -27.58 19.32 17.53
N THR A 77 -26.67 18.69 16.79
CA THR A 77 -26.85 18.29 15.39
C THR A 77 -26.69 16.78 15.23
N ASN A 78 -27.61 16.13 14.50
CA ASN A 78 -27.56 14.72 14.15
C ASN A 78 -27.90 14.54 12.67
N SER A 79 -27.18 13.65 11.99
CA SER A 79 -27.39 13.35 10.57
C SER A 79 -26.83 11.97 10.25
N ASP A 80 -27.58 11.20 9.47
CA ASP A 80 -27.10 9.92 8.92
C ASP A 80 -26.28 10.18 7.66
N TYR A 81 -25.18 9.45 7.51
CA TYR A 81 -24.32 9.50 6.33
C TYR A 81 -23.77 8.12 5.99
N VAL A 82 -23.44 7.90 4.72
CA VAL A 82 -22.78 6.67 4.25
C VAL A 82 -21.30 6.94 4.03
N GLU A 83 -20.45 6.38 4.88
CA GLU A 83 -18.99 6.46 4.74
C GLU A 83 -18.50 5.52 3.62
N THR A 84 -17.83 6.07 2.61
CA THR A 84 -17.20 5.26 1.54
C THR A 84 -15.70 5.11 1.80
N LYS A 85 -15.21 3.88 1.93
CA LYS A 85 -13.79 3.56 2.09
C LYS A 85 -13.25 2.93 0.81
N VAL A 86 -12.10 3.42 0.33
CA VAL A 86 -11.44 2.89 -0.87
C VAL A 86 -10.08 2.31 -0.48
N SER A 87 -9.82 1.09 -0.94
CA SER A 87 -8.50 0.45 -0.84
C SER A 87 -8.09 -0.04 -2.22
N SER A 88 -6.83 0.21 -2.60
CA SER A 88 -6.29 -0.24 -3.88
C SER A 88 -5.05 -1.09 -3.65
N TYR A 89 -4.99 -2.21 -4.35
CA TYR A 89 -3.84 -3.10 -4.34
C TYR A 89 -3.32 -3.20 -5.78
N ARG A 90 -2.02 -2.97 -5.97
CA ARG A 90 -1.40 -3.03 -7.29
C ARG A 90 -1.05 -4.48 -7.65
N ASP A 91 -1.13 -4.78 -8.94
CA ASP A 91 -0.65 -6.04 -9.48
C ASP A 91 0.86 -6.20 -9.28
N GLY A 92 1.27 -7.45 -9.04
CA GLY A 92 2.65 -7.84 -8.85
C GLY A 92 3.08 -8.91 -9.83
N TYR A 93 4.39 -9.05 -10.00
CA TYR A 93 4.99 -10.01 -10.92
C TYR A 93 6.03 -10.86 -10.19
N LEU A 94 6.07 -12.16 -10.53
CA LEU A 94 7.07 -13.12 -10.04
C LEU A 94 7.82 -13.72 -11.21
N THR A 95 9.10 -13.40 -11.32
CA THR A 95 10.00 -13.98 -12.33
C THR A 95 10.81 -15.13 -11.72
N LEU A 96 10.80 -16.28 -12.41
CA LEU A 96 11.62 -17.45 -12.09
C LEU A 96 12.73 -17.57 -13.13
N ASP A 97 13.98 -17.70 -12.69
CA ASP A 97 15.16 -17.83 -13.57
C ASP A 97 16.04 -18.99 -13.06
N HIS A 98 15.96 -20.13 -13.76
CA HIS A 98 16.72 -21.34 -13.46
C HIS A 98 17.90 -21.50 -14.42
N ARG A 99 19.10 -21.48 -13.86
CA ARG A 99 20.39 -21.65 -14.55
C ARG A 99 21.25 -22.77 -13.96
N GLY A 100 20.71 -23.55 -13.03
CA GLY A 100 21.46 -24.60 -12.34
C GLY A 100 21.67 -25.84 -13.21
N ALA A 101 22.81 -26.51 -13.02
CA ALA A 101 23.14 -27.77 -13.67
C ALA A 101 22.39 -28.96 -13.01
N TYR A 102 21.07 -28.84 -12.88
CA TYR A 102 20.15 -29.81 -12.28
C TYR A 102 18.72 -29.61 -12.80
N VAL A 103 17.86 -30.61 -12.61
CA VAL A 103 16.42 -30.47 -12.90
C VAL A 103 15.74 -29.85 -11.69
N ALA A 104 14.99 -28.78 -11.91
CA ALA A 104 14.21 -28.08 -10.89
C ALA A 104 12.71 -28.34 -11.03
N ARG A 105 11.97 -28.20 -9.92
CA ARG A 105 10.52 -28.09 -9.88
C ARG A 105 10.14 -26.95 -8.95
N TYR A 106 9.16 -26.17 -9.36
CA TYR A 106 8.55 -25.15 -8.52
C TYR A 106 7.17 -25.61 -8.06
N TYR A 107 6.78 -25.13 -6.89
CA TYR A 107 5.46 -25.26 -6.32
C TYR A 107 5.05 -23.89 -5.78
N ILE A 108 4.13 -23.25 -6.46
CA ILE A 108 3.66 -21.90 -6.18
C ILE A 108 2.16 -21.95 -5.94
N TYR A 109 1.75 -21.40 -4.80
CA TYR A 109 0.35 -21.34 -4.37
C TYR A 109 0.04 -19.97 -3.80
N TRP A 110 -1.20 -19.55 -3.90
CA TRP A 110 -1.67 -18.29 -3.35
C TRP A 110 -3.17 -18.32 -3.08
N ASP A 111 -3.65 -17.35 -2.31
CA ASP A 111 -5.06 -17.19 -2.00
C ASP A 111 -5.61 -15.92 -2.66
N GLU A 112 -6.73 -16.06 -3.38
CA GLU A 112 -7.50 -14.95 -3.96
C GLU A 112 -8.65 -14.60 -3.02
N TYR A 113 -8.63 -13.38 -2.51
CA TYR A 113 -9.73 -12.84 -1.69
C TYR A 113 -10.72 -12.12 -2.61
N GLY A 114 -12.00 -12.34 -2.38
CA GLY A 114 -13.08 -11.67 -3.08
C GLY A 114 -14.32 -11.55 -2.22
N THR A 115 -15.34 -10.91 -2.79
CA THR A 115 -16.62 -10.70 -2.13
C THR A 115 -17.71 -11.14 -3.10
N GLU A 116 -18.67 -11.93 -2.60
CA GLU A 116 -19.87 -12.30 -3.34
C GLU A 116 -20.80 -11.07 -3.52
N ILE A 117 -21.84 -11.23 -4.33
CA ILE A 117 -22.79 -10.14 -4.63
C ILE A 117 -23.52 -9.59 -3.39
N ASP A 118 -23.67 -10.43 -2.36
CA ASP A 118 -24.34 -10.10 -1.09
C ASP A 118 -23.39 -9.45 -0.07
N GLY A 119 -22.10 -9.27 -0.39
CA GLY A 119 -21.10 -8.74 0.52
C GLY A 119 -20.36 -9.80 1.35
N THR A 120 -20.67 -11.09 1.20
CA THR A 120 -20.00 -12.17 1.94
C THR A 120 -18.57 -12.36 1.41
N PRO A 121 -17.54 -12.34 2.28
CA PRO A 121 -16.16 -12.56 1.85
C PRO A 121 -15.91 -14.05 1.55
N TYR A 122 -15.14 -14.33 0.50
CA TYR A 122 -14.66 -15.67 0.18
C TYR A 122 -13.14 -15.69 -0.05
N VAL A 123 -12.56 -16.87 0.12
CA VAL A 123 -11.15 -17.14 -0.16
C VAL A 123 -11.04 -18.34 -1.09
N ARG A 124 -10.32 -18.19 -2.19
CA ARG A 124 -10.06 -19.28 -3.14
C ARG A 124 -8.56 -19.53 -3.26
N SER A 125 -8.14 -20.74 -2.89
CA SER A 125 -6.74 -21.13 -3.08
C SER A 125 -6.47 -21.49 -4.54
N ARG A 126 -5.31 -21.07 -5.03
CA ARG A 126 -4.85 -21.25 -6.41
C ARG A 126 -3.46 -21.85 -6.43
N ALA A 127 -3.16 -22.53 -7.53
CA ALA A 127 -1.88 -23.14 -7.80
C ALA A 127 -1.39 -22.70 -9.18
N TRP A 128 -0.08 -22.49 -9.33
CA TRP A 128 0.49 -22.22 -10.65
C TRP A 128 0.39 -23.45 -11.55
N GLU A 129 -0.05 -23.26 -12.79
CA GLU A 129 -0.17 -24.32 -13.81
C GLU A 129 1.14 -25.05 -14.14
N GLY A 130 2.27 -24.45 -13.77
CA GLY A 130 3.61 -25.01 -13.95
C GLY A 130 4.09 -25.86 -12.77
N ASN A 131 3.28 -26.02 -11.71
CA ASN A 131 3.68 -26.75 -10.52
C ASN A 131 4.07 -28.19 -10.82
N GLY A 132 5.18 -28.64 -10.24
CA GLY A 132 5.68 -30.02 -10.38
C GLY A 132 6.25 -30.39 -11.76
N LYS A 133 6.16 -29.52 -12.77
CA LYS A 133 6.78 -29.76 -14.10
C LYS A 133 8.30 -29.68 -14.00
N TYR A 134 9.00 -30.60 -14.68
CA TYR A 134 10.45 -30.58 -14.76
C TYR A 134 10.95 -29.35 -15.52
N ARG A 135 11.88 -28.60 -14.92
CA ARG A 135 12.54 -27.44 -15.53
C ARG A 135 14.04 -27.73 -15.65
N THR A 136 14.56 -27.69 -16.86
CA THR A 136 15.99 -27.80 -17.17
C THR A 136 16.56 -26.41 -17.38
N ALA A 137 17.88 -26.24 -17.22
CA ALA A 137 18.52 -24.97 -17.55
C ALA A 137 18.59 -24.78 -19.08
N HIS A 138 18.44 -23.58 -19.64
CA HIS A 138 17.98 -22.34 -18.99
C HIS A 138 16.44 -22.25 -19.04
N PHE A 139 15.79 -22.02 -17.90
CA PHE A 139 14.34 -21.80 -17.84
C PHE A 139 14.02 -20.42 -17.25
N ASN A 140 13.18 -19.65 -17.95
CA ASN A 140 12.75 -18.32 -17.51
C ASN A 140 11.26 -18.14 -17.75
N THR A 141 10.54 -17.63 -16.74
CA THR A 141 9.12 -17.29 -16.88
C THR A 141 8.72 -16.20 -15.89
N THR A 142 7.67 -15.45 -16.21
CA THR A 142 7.09 -14.44 -15.32
C THR A 142 5.62 -14.74 -15.11
N ILE A 143 5.20 -14.81 -13.85
CA ILE A 143 3.83 -15.04 -13.42
C ILE A 143 3.27 -13.69 -12.96
N GLN A 144 2.13 -13.29 -13.51
CA GLN A 144 1.41 -12.10 -13.07
C GLN A 144 0.40 -12.47 -11.98
N PHE A 145 0.36 -11.67 -10.92
CA PHE A 145 -0.62 -11.76 -9.85
C PHE A 145 -1.44 -10.48 -9.79
N LYS A 146 -2.75 -10.65 -9.64
CA LYS A 146 -3.67 -9.54 -9.36
C LYS A 146 -3.44 -8.99 -7.95
N GLY A 147 -3.74 -7.72 -7.72
CA GLY A 147 -3.55 -7.07 -6.42
C GLY A 147 -4.30 -7.71 -5.24
N ASN A 148 -5.36 -8.49 -5.48
CA ASN A 148 -6.14 -9.17 -4.43
C ASN A 148 -5.54 -10.51 -3.95
N VAL A 149 -4.35 -10.86 -4.44
CA VAL A 149 -3.62 -12.07 -4.04
C VAL A 149 -2.95 -11.89 -2.68
N ARG A 150 -3.10 -12.87 -1.79
CA ARG A 150 -2.44 -12.95 -0.48
C ARG A 150 -1.85 -14.33 -0.25
N ASN A 151 -1.09 -14.46 0.85
CA ASN A 151 -0.48 -15.72 1.29
C ASN A 151 0.31 -16.43 0.18
N LEU A 152 1.16 -15.68 -0.55
CA LEU A 152 1.97 -16.24 -1.63
C LEU A 152 3.00 -17.21 -1.05
N ARG A 153 2.99 -18.45 -1.55
CA ARG A 153 3.87 -19.54 -1.14
C ARG A 153 4.69 -19.99 -2.33
N ILE A 154 6.01 -20.09 -2.15
CA ILE A 154 6.93 -20.50 -3.20
C ILE A 154 7.91 -21.51 -2.64
N LYS A 155 7.90 -22.69 -3.25
CA LYS A 155 8.86 -23.76 -2.99
C LYS A 155 9.57 -24.18 -4.27
N LEU A 156 10.88 -24.34 -4.17
CA LEU A 156 11.77 -24.84 -5.21
C LEU A 156 12.47 -26.08 -4.71
N VAL A 157 12.40 -27.15 -5.49
CA VAL A 157 13.14 -28.39 -5.25
C VAL A 157 13.99 -28.74 -6.46
N GLU A 158 15.15 -29.34 -6.23
CA GLU A 158 16.02 -29.87 -7.28
C GLU A 158 16.10 -31.40 -7.22
N LYS A 159 16.39 -32.04 -8.35
CA LYS A 159 16.59 -33.49 -8.44
C LYS A 159 18.03 -33.85 -8.08
N THR A 160 18.23 -34.58 -7.00
CA THR A 160 19.58 -34.97 -6.51
C THR A 160 20.17 -36.17 -7.26
N GLY A 161 19.31 -37.06 -7.77
CA GLY A 161 19.70 -38.35 -8.32
C GLY A 161 19.89 -39.46 -7.28
N LEU A 162 19.71 -39.17 -5.98
CA LEU A 162 19.80 -40.16 -4.90
C LEU A 162 18.46 -40.87 -4.70
N ALA A 163 18.48 -42.20 -4.56
CA ALA A 163 17.27 -43.00 -4.39
C ALA A 163 16.52 -42.68 -3.07
N TRP A 164 17.27 -42.35 -2.01
CA TRP A 164 16.74 -42.04 -0.68
C TRP A 164 16.37 -40.56 -0.48
N GLU A 165 16.78 -39.67 -1.39
CA GLU A 165 16.43 -38.24 -1.35
C GLU A 165 16.24 -37.71 -2.78
N PRO A 166 15.25 -38.20 -3.55
CA PRO A 166 15.15 -37.89 -4.98
C PRO A 166 14.96 -36.41 -5.30
N TRP A 167 14.44 -35.63 -4.33
CA TRP A 167 14.26 -34.19 -4.41
C TRP A 167 14.79 -33.50 -3.15
N ARG A 168 15.67 -32.52 -3.32
CA ARG A 168 16.14 -31.66 -2.24
C ARG A 168 15.51 -30.28 -2.32
N THR A 169 15.07 -29.74 -1.20
CA THR A 169 14.50 -28.38 -1.13
C THR A 169 15.62 -27.33 -1.18
N VAL A 170 15.53 -26.41 -2.14
CA VAL A 170 16.51 -25.32 -2.34
C VAL A 170 15.98 -24.00 -1.76
N TYR A 171 14.67 -23.78 -1.84
CA TYR A 171 14.02 -22.59 -1.32
C TYR A 171 12.59 -22.94 -0.92
N ASP A 172 12.15 -22.50 0.26
CA ASP A 172 10.79 -22.70 0.75
C ASP A 172 10.39 -21.49 1.59
N ARG A 173 9.44 -20.71 1.10
CA ARG A 173 8.91 -19.52 1.79
C ARG A 173 7.39 -19.48 1.64
N SER A 174 6.73 -19.16 2.74
CA SER A 174 5.30 -18.89 2.82
C SER A 174 5.02 -17.44 3.20
N ASP A 175 3.77 -17.02 3.03
CA ASP A 175 3.24 -15.72 3.45
C ASP A 175 4.07 -14.53 2.95
N LEU A 176 4.56 -14.66 1.71
CA LEU A 176 5.30 -13.59 1.06
C LEU A 176 4.34 -12.44 0.68
N PRO A 177 4.69 -11.17 0.97
CA PRO A 177 3.90 -10.05 0.52
C PRO A 177 3.95 -9.93 -0.99
N LEU A 178 2.83 -9.53 -1.58
CA LEU A 178 2.78 -9.17 -3.00
C LEU A 178 3.55 -7.87 -3.20
N VAL A 179 4.55 -7.91 -4.08
CA VAL A 179 5.47 -6.81 -4.40
C VAL A 179 5.38 -6.53 -5.89
N ARG A 180 5.83 -5.34 -6.32
CA ARG A 180 5.73 -4.95 -7.73
C ARG A 180 6.45 -5.93 -8.64
N GLN A 181 7.67 -6.32 -8.27
CA GLN A 181 8.46 -7.35 -8.96
C GLN A 181 9.25 -8.16 -7.94
N ARG A 182 9.06 -9.49 -7.94
CA ARG A 182 9.88 -10.46 -7.24
C ARG A 182 10.61 -11.31 -8.27
N THR A 183 11.90 -11.54 -8.10
CA THR A 183 12.66 -12.44 -8.96
C THR A 183 13.37 -13.49 -8.11
N ILE A 184 13.17 -14.75 -8.44
CA ILE A 184 13.84 -15.90 -7.81
C ILE A 184 14.79 -16.48 -8.85
N LYS A 185 16.08 -16.34 -8.59
CA LYS A 185 17.16 -16.85 -9.43
C LYS A 185 17.78 -18.04 -8.73
N ASN A 186 17.89 -19.18 -9.41
CA ASN A 186 18.59 -20.34 -8.87
C ASN A 186 19.62 -20.88 -9.88
N TRP A 187 20.78 -21.27 -9.36
CA TRP A 187 21.94 -21.69 -10.16
C TRP A 187 22.80 -22.68 -9.34
N GLY A 188 24.03 -22.95 -9.81
CA GLY A 188 24.96 -23.88 -9.17
C GLY A 188 24.86 -25.29 -9.74
N THR A 189 25.28 -26.27 -8.96
CA THR A 189 25.26 -27.69 -9.33
C THR A 189 24.38 -28.48 -8.39
N THR A 190 24.02 -29.71 -8.75
CA THR A 190 23.20 -30.60 -7.92
C THR A 190 23.73 -30.80 -6.50
N LEU A 191 25.05 -30.74 -6.29
CA LEU A 191 25.63 -30.85 -4.94
C LEU A 191 25.54 -29.54 -4.18
N TRP A 192 25.71 -28.41 -4.87
CA TRP A 192 25.78 -27.06 -4.31
C TRP A 192 24.86 -26.08 -5.06
N PRO A 193 23.53 -26.20 -4.91
CA PRO A 193 22.57 -25.29 -5.46
C PRO A 193 22.68 -23.96 -4.75
N ARG A 194 22.45 -22.88 -5.49
CA ARG A 194 22.38 -21.53 -4.95
C ARG A 194 21.08 -20.89 -5.40
N VAL A 195 20.54 -20.03 -4.54
CA VAL A 195 19.33 -19.27 -4.81
C VAL A 195 19.53 -17.83 -4.33
N ALA A 196 19.00 -16.88 -5.08
CA ALA A 196 18.87 -15.50 -4.66
C ALA A 196 17.47 -14.99 -4.96
N GLU A 197 17.02 -14.10 -4.09
CA GLU A 197 15.74 -13.43 -4.16
C GLU A 197 15.97 -11.92 -4.24
N THR A 198 15.34 -11.28 -5.21
CA THR A 198 15.37 -9.82 -5.35
C THR A 198 13.96 -9.28 -5.41
N VAL A 199 13.69 -8.22 -4.65
CA VAL A 199 12.41 -7.54 -4.57
C VAL A 199 12.58 -6.10 -5.05
N LYS A 200 11.69 -5.64 -5.92
CA LYS A 200 11.61 -4.25 -6.38
C LYS A 200 10.17 -3.75 -6.20
N ASN A 201 10.03 -2.58 -5.58
CA ASN A 201 8.73 -1.97 -5.23
C ASN A 201 8.47 -0.63 -5.92
N ASP A 202 9.33 -0.24 -6.87
CA ASP A 202 9.26 1.04 -7.58
C ASP A 202 8.16 1.06 -8.65
#